data_AF-A0A418XNH5-F1
#
_entry.id   AF-A0A418XNH5-F1
#
_cell.length_a   1.000
_cell.length_b   1.000
_cell.length_c   1.000
_cell.angle_alpha   90.00
_cell.angle_beta   90.00
_cell.angle_gamma   90.00
#
_symmetry.space_group_name_H-M   'P 1'
#
loop_
_entity.id
_entity.type
_entity.pdbx_description
1 polymer ?
#
loop_
_entity_poly.entity_id
_entity_poly.type
_entity_poly.pdbx_seq_one_letter_code
_entity_poly.pdbx_strand_id
1 'polypeptide(L)'
;MSSLLEAITAAEQKGDEAVLATVVKVEGSAYRRPGARMFIPLYGKTVGAISGGCLEADVAKKAWWLTDSGEPVVRRYSTGASEDEDDEEAYRDLLTPSSEISRSHENCDKVQDPYSLRCQPQVMGACLTQIRQAAEVLSVEANAVSDNPLVFAAEGDVISGGNFHAEPVAMAADNLALAIAEIGSLSERRISLMMDKHMSQLPPFLVANGGVNSGFMIAQVTAAALASENKALAHPHSVDSLPTSANQEDHVSMAPAAGKRLWEMADNVRGIIAIEWLAACQGLDFREGRKTSPKLEQARQALREQVSHYQQDRFFAPDIEAASQLLAERSLNLLLPEKVLPSL
;
A
#
# COMPACT_ATOMS: atom_id res chain seq x y z
N MET A 1 5.93 10.14 -36.10
CA MET A 1 7.33 9.87 -36.49
C MET A 1 7.90 11.00 -37.34
N SER A 2 7.11 11.67 -38.21
CA SER A 2 7.58 12.83 -38.99
C SER A 2 8.01 14.02 -38.13
N SER A 3 7.21 14.41 -37.13
CA SER A 3 7.48 15.59 -36.30
C SER A 3 8.75 15.52 -35.45
N LEU A 4 9.17 14.32 -35.03
CA LEU A 4 10.39 14.15 -34.23
C LEU A 4 11.64 14.28 -35.11
N LEU A 5 11.61 13.67 -36.30
CA LEU A 5 12.71 13.76 -37.26
C LEU A 5 12.87 15.19 -37.77
N GLU A 6 11.76 15.87 -38.07
CA GLU A 6 11.75 17.29 -38.44
C GLU A 6 12.37 18.17 -37.34
N ALA A 7 12.04 17.92 -36.07
CA ALA A 7 12.60 18.67 -34.95
C ALA A 7 14.11 18.45 -34.79
N ILE A 8 14.58 17.20 -34.93
CA ILE A 8 16.01 16.86 -34.87
C ILE A 8 16.77 17.52 -36.02
N THR A 9 16.30 17.35 -37.27
CA THR A 9 16.94 17.94 -38.44
C THR A 9 16.96 19.48 -38.37
N ALA A 10 15.90 20.10 -37.85
CA ALA A 10 15.88 21.55 -37.67
C ALA A 10 16.89 22.04 -36.63
N ALA A 11 17.09 21.30 -35.53
CA ALA A 11 18.10 21.64 -34.52
C ALA A 11 19.52 21.45 -35.07
N GLU A 12 19.78 20.35 -35.80
CA GLU A 12 21.05 20.10 -36.47
C GLU A 12 21.41 21.22 -37.46
N GLN A 13 20.44 21.69 -38.26
CA GLN A 13 20.65 22.78 -39.23
C GLN A 13 20.96 24.12 -38.57
N LYS A 14 20.46 24.35 -37.35
CA LYS A 14 20.69 25.59 -36.58
C LYS A 14 21.94 25.53 -35.70
N GLY A 15 22.47 24.33 -35.46
CA GLY A 15 23.53 24.11 -34.48
C GLY A 15 23.01 24.23 -33.04
N ASP A 16 21.71 23.99 -32.81
CA ASP A 16 21.11 24.05 -31.48
C ASP A 16 21.45 22.76 -30.71
N GLU A 17 21.89 22.91 -29.45
CA GLU A 17 22.06 21.77 -28.57
C GLU A 17 20.70 21.19 -28.13
N ALA A 18 20.65 19.87 -28.04
CA ALA A 18 19.47 19.16 -27.58
C ALA A 18 19.82 17.80 -26.95
N VAL A 19 18.94 17.33 -26.07
CA VAL A 19 19.01 15.98 -25.49
C VAL A 19 17.96 15.09 -26.13
N LEU A 20 18.35 13.86 -26.50
CA LEU A 20 17.44 12.84 -27.00
C LEU A 20 17.24 11.74 -25.94
N ALA A 21 16.07 11.74 -25.31
CA ALA A 21 15.68 10.66 -24.41
C ALA A 21 15.12 9.48 -25.22
N THR A 22 15.60 8.27 -24.94
CA THR A 22 15.14 7.03 -25.60
C THR A 22 14.78 5.99 -24.55
N VAL A 23 13.62 5.35 -24.69
CA VAL A 23 13.25 4.18 -23.88
C VAL A 23 14.09 2.99 -24.38
N VAL A 24 14.98 2.48 -23.54
CA VAL A 24 15.89 1.36 -23.92
C VAL A 24 15.42 0.00 -23.39
N LYS A 25 14.67 -0.01 -22.29
CA LYS A 25 14.10 -1.23 -21.67
C LYS A 25 12.80 -0.88 -20.97
N VAL A 26 11.85 -1.81 -20.97
CA VAL A 26 10.61 -1.75 -20.19
C VAL A 26 10.43 -3.10 -19.51
N GLU A 27 10.12 -3.07 -18.21
CA GLU A 27 9.70 -4.23 -17.42
C GLU A 27 8.27 -3.96 -16.95
N GLY A 28 7.37 -4.93 -17.09
CA GLY A 28 5.95 -4.75 -16.74
C GLY A 28 5.15 -3.97 -17.78
N SER A 29 4.12 -3.26 -17.32
CA SER A 29 3.17 -2.52 -18.17
C SER A 29 3.63 -1.09 -18.41
N ALA A 30 3.85 -0.70 -19.67
CA ALA A 30 4.11 0.70 -20.03
C ALA A 30 3.39 1.10 -21.31
N TYR A 31 2.96 2.36 -21.38
CA TYR A 31 2.29 2.94 -22.55
C TYR A 31 3.21 3.05 -23.78
N ARG A 32 4.52 3.14 -23.57
CA ARG A 32 5.53 3.27 -24.63
C ARG A 32 6.52 2.11 -24.55
N ARG A 33 6.89 1.57 -25.70
CA ARG A 33 7.81 0.44 -25.85
C ARG A 33 9.26 0.93 -26.03
N PRO A 34 10.27 0.06 -25.84
CA PRO A 34 11.64 0.37 -26.24
C PRO A 34 11.71 0.93 -27.67
N GLY A 35 12.51 1.98 -27.85
CA GLY A 35 12.59 2.76 -29.08
C GLY A 35 11.71 4.00 -29.12
N ALA A 36 10.79 4.19 -28.17
CA ALA A 36 10.09 5.47 -28.01
C ALA A 36 11.08 6.58 -27.64
N ARG A 37 10.90 7.77 -28.22
CA ARG A 37 11.86 8.88 -28.12
C ARG A 37 11.17 10.19 -27.80
N MET A 38 11.88 11.04 -27.07
CA MET A 38 11.53 12.42 -26.78
C MET A 38 12.75 13.31 -26.99
N PHE A 39 12.58 14.33 -27.82
CA PHE A 39 13.56 15.36 -28.13
C PHE A 39 13.35 16.56 -27.21
N ILE A 40 14.43 17.01 -26.57
CA ILE A 40 14.43 18.05 -25.54
C ILE A 40 15.43 19.13 -25.97
N PRO A 41 14.97 20.20 -26.65
CA PRO A 41 15.85 21.30 -27.03
C PRO A 41 16.23 22.15 -25.80
N LEU A 42 17.32 22.92 -25.90
CA LEU A 42 17.73 23.85 -24.84
C LEU A 42 16.68 24.96 -24.65
N TYR A 43 16.09 25.40 -25.76
CA TYR A 43 15.02 26.38 -25.80
C TYR A 43 13.85 25.87 -26.64
N GLY A 44 12.63 26.04 -26.14
CA GLY A 44 11.40 25.69 -26.86
C GLY A 44 10.66 24.49 -26.28
N LYS A 45 9.82 23.85 -27.10
CA LYS A 45 8.95 22.75 -26.66
C LYS A 45 9.59 21.40 -26.93
N THR A 46 9.45 20.49 -25.99
CA THR A 46 9.81 19.07 -26.15
C THR A 46 8.91 18.40 -27.19
N VAL A 47 9.48 17.53 -28.01
CA VAL A 47 8.77 16.82 -29.10
C VAL A 47 8.90 15.31 -28.91
N GLY A 48 7.78 14.58 -28.99
CA GLY A 48 7.76 13.13 -28.73
C GLY A 48 7.32 12.80 -27.31
N ALA A 49 7.32 11.51 -26.99
CA ALA A 49 6.84 11.00 -25.70
C ALA A 49 7.51 9.66 -25.38
N ILE A 50 7.79 9.45 -24.10
CA ILE A 50 8.51 8.28 -23.58
C ILE A 50 7.69 7.47 -22.57
N SER A 51 6.62 8.03 -22.00
CA SER A 51 5.78 7.35 -21.01
C SER A 51 4.28 7.55 -21.20
N GLY A 52 3.88 8.48 -22.07
CA GLY A 52 2.46 8.79 -22.29
C GLY A 52 1.93 9.96 -21.44
N GLY A 53 2.82 10.73 -20.80
CA GLY A 53 2.51 11.96 -20.07
C GLY A 53 3.01 12.01 -18.62
N CYS A 54 3.41 10.88 -18.04
CA CYS A 54 3.72 10.77 -16.61
C CYS A 54 5.17 11.19 -16.27
N LEU A 55 6.12 10.90 -17.15
CA LEU A 55 7.57 11.10 -16.93
C LEU A 55 8.16 12.25 -17.76
N GLU A 56 7.45 12.73 -18.77
CA GLU A 56 7.94 13.70 -19.75
C GLU A 56 8.42 15.01 -19.09
N ALA A 57 7.68 15.51 -18.11
CA ALA A 57 8.02 16.74 -17.40
C ALA A 57 9.27 16.61 -16.53
N ASP A 58 9.43 15.49 -15.83
CA ASP A 58 10.60 15.25 -14.96
C ASP A 58 11.87 15.03 -15.79
N VAL A 59 11.78 14.22 -16.84
CA VAL A 59 12.89 13.97 -17.76
C VAL A 59 13.33 15.27 -18.45
N ALA A 60 12.39 16.11 -18.90
CA ALA A 60 12.73 17.40 -19.51
C ALA A 60 13.49 18.35 -18.57
N LYS A 61 13.14 18.36 -17.27
CA LYS A 61 13.82 19.20 -16.27
C LYS A 61 15.23 18.72 -15.95
N LYS A 62 15.43 17.39 -15.88
CA LYS A 62 16.70 16.79 -15.42
C LYS A 62 17.67 16.47 -16.55
N ALA A 63 17.19 16.30 -17.78
CA ALA A 63 17.98 15.84 -18.92
C ALA A 63 19.30 16.61 -19.08
N TRP A 64 19.24 17.94 -19.09
CA TRP A 64 20.41 18.81 -19.27
C TRP A 64 21.46 18.63 -18.19
N TRP A 65 21.03 18.59 -16.92
CA TRP A 65 21.95 18.34 -15.81
C TRP A 65 22.57 16.95 -15.86
N LEU A 66 21.77 15.94 -16.23
CA LEU A 66 22.24 14.55 -16.33
C LEU A 66 23.25 14.34 -17.46
N THR A 67 23.19 15.15 -18.52
CA THR A 67 24.07 15.03 -19.69
C THR A 67 25.11 16.15 -19.77
N ASP A 68 25.34 16.90 -18.70
CA ASP A 68 26.28 18.03 -18.67
C ASP A 68 27.74 17.61 -19.00
N SER A 69 28.10 16.35 -18.71
CA SER A 69 29.39 15.77 -19.09
C SER A 69 29.52 15.44 -20.59
N GLY A 70 28.44 15.57 -21.37
CA GLY A 70 28.36 15.15 -22.77
C GLY A 70 28.23 13.64 -22.97
N GLU A 71 28.19 12.84 -21.90
CA GLU A 71 28.05 11.38 -21.97
C GLU A 71 26.58 10.93 -21.87
N PRO A 72 26.16 9.88 -22.60
CA PRO A 72 24.84 9.29 -22.44
C PRO A 72 24.66 8.67 -21.05
N VAL A 73 23.58 9.03 -20.35
CA VAL A 73 23.23 8.49 -19.03
C VAL A 73 21.97 7.63 -19.09
N VAL A 74 22.04 6.43 -18.51
CA VAL A 74 20.88 5.55 -18.32
C VAL A 74 20.24 5.85 -16.97
N ARG A 75 18.93 6.14 -16.96
CA ARG A 75 18.13 6.30 -15.74
C ARG A 75 16.98 5.31 -15.74
N ARG A 76 16.76 4.66 -14.59
CA ARG A 76 15.58 3.85 -14.34
C ARG A 76 14.50 4.75 -13.76
N TYR A 77 13.32 4.71 -14.37
CA TYR A 77 12.11 5.31 -13.83
C TYR A 77 11.16 4.16 -13.53
N SER A 78 10.74 4.06 -12.27
CA SER A 78 9.60 3.25 -11.88
C SER A 78 8.45 4.21 -11.62
N THR A 79 7.23 3.82 -12.00
CA THR A 79 6.01 4.56 -11.62
C THR A 79 5.66 4.35 -10.15
N GLY A 80 6.36 3.43 -9.49
CA GLY A 80 6.52 3.41 -8.05
C GLY A 80 7.79 4.17 -7.67
N ALA A 81 7.76 4.95 -6.60
CA ALA A 81 9.01 5.34 -5.95
C ALA A 81 9.81 4.06 -5.60
N SER A 82 11.06 4.21 -5.17
CA SER A 82 11.88 3.11 -4.61
C SER A 82 11.20 2.28 -3.52
N GLU A 83 10.01 2.68 -3.05
CA GLU A 83 9.22 2.10 -1.98
C GLU A 83 8.16 1.08 -2.47
N ASP A 84 7.72 1.14 -3.74
CA ASP A 84 6.89 0.08 -4.34
C ASP A 84 7.69 -1.23 -4.52
N GLU A 85 9.03 -1.13 -4.52
CA GLU A 85 9.93 -2.29 -4.66
C GLU A 85 9.85 -3.21 -3.45
N ASP A 86 9.74 -2.67 -2.22
CA ASP A 86 9.72 -3.48 -1.00
C ASP A 86 8.43 -4.31 -0.87
N ASP A 87 7.28 -3.71 -1.18
CA ASP A 87 6.00 -4.41 -1.16
C ASP A 87 5.92 -5.42 -2.29
N GLU A 88 6.36 -5.07 -3.50
CA GLU A 88 6.43 -6.01 -4.61
C GLU A 88 7.38 -7.17 -4.32
N GLU A 89 8.53 -6.92 -3.69
CA GLU A 89 9.47 -7.93 -3.25
C GLU A 89 8.86 -8.84 -2.18
N ALA A 90 8.15 -8.28 -1.20
CA ALA A 90 7.42 -9.06 -0.21
C ALA A 90 6.36 -9.98 -0.85
N TYR A 91 5.60 -9.48 -1.83
CA TYR A 91 4.67 -10.32 -2.59
C TYR A 91 5.36 -11.41 -3.39
N ARG A 92 6.49 -11.10 -4.04
CA ARG A 92 7.28 -12.07 -4.82
C ARG A 92 7.89 -13.16 -3.94
N ASP A 93 8.39 -12.80 -2.77
CA ASP A 93 8.90 -13.73 -1.76
C ASP A 93 7.78 -14.65 -1.25
N LEU A 94 6.61 -14.09 -0.90
CA LEU A 94 5.47 -14.86 -0.43
C LEU A 94 4.90 -15.79 -1.51
N LEU A 95 4.69 -15.31 -2.73
CA LEU A 95 4.02 -16.06 -3.81
C LEU A 95 4.96 -17.02 -4.54
N THR A 96 6.26 -16.75 -4.54
CA THR A 96 7.27 -17.41 -5.39
C THR A 96 6.94 -17.30 -6.89
N PRO A 97 7.88 -17.63 -7.81
CA PRO A 97 7.59 -17.54 -9.25
C PRO A 97 6.47 -18.48 -9.75
N SER A 98 6.16 -19.57 -9.03
CA SER A 98 5.18 -20.57 -9.44
C SER A 98 4.71 -21.44 -8.27
N SER A 99 3.43 -21.81 -8.26
CA SER A 99 2.82 -22.78 -7.35
C SER A 99 1.97 -23.81 -8.12
N GLU A 100 1.50 -24.87 -7.45
CA GLU A 100 0.59 -25.83 -8.11
C GLU A 100 -0.73 -25.14 -8.52
N ILE A 101 -1.20 -24.20 -7.70
CA ILE A 101 -2.35 -23.36 -8.00
C ILE A 101 -2.09 -22.51 -9.25
N SER A 102 -0.97 -21.79 -9.33
CA SER A 102 -0.70 -20.93 -10.49
C SER A 102 -0.55 -21.73 -11.78
N ARG A 103 0.08 -22.91 -11.74
CA ARG A 103 0.22 -23.80 -12.91
C ARG A 103 -1.11 -24.37 -13.39
N SER A 104 -2.06 -24.60 -12.48
CA SER A 104 -3.41 -25.03 -12.85
C SER A 104 -4.18 -23.97 -13.65
N HIS A 105 -3.66 -22.76 -13.73
CA HIS A 105 -4.26 -21.59 -14.37
C HIS A 105 -3.51 -21.11 -15.63
N GLU A 106 -2.48 -21.85 -16.10
CA GLU A 106 -1.68 -21.46 -17.28
C GLU A 106 -2.51 -21.26 -18.56
N ASN A 107 -3.62 -21.98 -18.70
CA ASN A 107 -4.55 -21.89 -19.83
C ASN A 107 -5.83 -21.12 -19.47
N CYS A 108 -5.73 -20.03 -18.72
CA CYS A 108 -6.89 -19.21 -18.36
C CYS A 108 -7.21 -18.14 -19.42
N ASP A 109 -8.48 -18.05 -19.80
CA ASP A 109 -8.99 -17.03 -20.73
C ASP A 109 -9.06 -15.61 -20.12
N LYS A 110 -8.80 -15.47 -18.82
CA LYS A 110 -8.82 -14.15 -18.16
C LYS A 110 -7.62 -13.33 -18.60
N VAL A 111 -7.91 -12.16 -19.16
CA VAL A 111 -6.88 -11.24 -19.66
C VAL A 111 -6.23 -10.44 -18.53
N GLN A 112 -7.01 -10.03 -17.52
CA GLN A 112 -6.53 -9.21 -16.41
C GLN A 112 -7.27 -9.52 -15.11
N ASP A 113 -6.53 -9.45 -14.00
CA ASP A 113 -7.12 -9.51 -12.66
C ASP A 113 -7.74 -8.18 -12.23
N PRO A 114 -8.77 -8.22 -11.36
CA PRO A 114 -9.34 -7.04 -10.70
C PRO A 114 -8.30 -6.25 -9.89
N TYR A 115 -8.57 -4.96 -9.69
CA TYR A 115 -7.62 -4.05 -9.04
C TYR A 115 -7.31 -4.43 -7.59
N SER A 116 -8.26 -5.04 -6.87
CA SER A 116 -8.03 -5.52 -5.50
C SER A 116 -6.92 -6.57 -5.40
N LEU A 117 -6.59 -7.25 -6.50
CA LEU A 117 -5.43 -8.15 -6.61
C LEU A 117 -4.24 -7.46 -7.28
N ARG A 118 -4.47 -6.84 -8.44
CA ARG A 118 -3.40 -6.35 -9.32
C ARG A 118 -2.75 -5.06 -8.85
N CYS A 119 -3.49 -4.23 -8.13
CA CYS A 119 -3.02 -2.95 -7.61
C CYS A 119 -2.55 -3.04 -6.15
N GLN A 120 -2.35 -4.26 -5.62
CA GLN A 120 -1.86 -4.45 -4.26
C GLN A 120 -0.52 -3.74 -4.01
N PRO A 121 0.52 -3.87 -4.85
CA PRO A 121 1.78 -3.17 -4.60
C PRO A 121 1.63 -1.64 -4.54
N GLN A 122 0.77 -1.05 -5.39
CA GLN A 122 0.58 0.40 -5.43
C GLN A 122 -0.21 0.91 -4.22
N VAL A 123 -1.26 0.19 -3.81
CA VAL A 123 -2.11 0.61 -2.68
C VAL A 123 -1.43 0.33 -1.35
N MET A 124 -0.87 -0.87 -1.19
CA MET A 124 -0.16 -1.25 0.03
C MET A 124 1.17 -0.50 0.15
N GLY A 125 1.87 -0.24 -0.96
CA GLY A 125 3.10 0.55 -0.98
C GLY A 125 2.85 1.97 -0.49
N ALA A 126 1.77 2.62 -0.95
CA ALA A 126 1.36 3.92 -0.42
C ALA A 126 1.04 3.86 1.09
N CYS A 127 0.41 2.80 1.58
CA CYS A 127 0.17 2.60 3.01
C CYS A 127 1.48 2.43 3.79
N LEU A 128 2.43 1.65 3.25
CA LEU A 128 3.74 1.42 3.85
C LEU A 128 4.55 2.73 3.94
N THR A 129 4.51 3.56 2.90
CA THR A 129 5.13 4.89 2.91
C THR A 129 4.53 5.77 4.02
N GLN A 130 3.21 5.84 4.15
CA GLN A 130 2.55 6.60 5.22
C GLN A 130 2.95 6.08 6.61
N ILE A 131 3.06 4.75 6.78
CA ILE A 131 3.53 4.14 8.03
C ILE A 131 4.98 4.52 8.33
N ARG A 132 5.86 4.50 7.33
CA ARG A 132 7.28 4.88 7.48
C ARG A 132 7.45 6.35 7.85
N GLN A 133 6.71 7.24 7.19
CA GLN A 133 6.71 8.67 7.52
C GLN A 133 6.23 8.92 8.95
N ALA A 134 5.13 8.28 9.37
CA ALA A 134 4.65 8.39 10.74
C ALA A 134 5.67 7.83 11.74
N ALA A 135 6.30 6.69 11.43
CA ALA A 135 7.31 6.09 12.28
C ALA A 135 8.55 6.99 12.46
N GLU A 136 8.99 7.70 11.42
CA GLU A 136 10.09 8.67 11.50
C GLU A 136 9.75 9.78 12.51
N VAL A 137 8.59 10.42 12.36
CA VAL A 137 8.13 11.50 13.25
C VAL A 137 7.98 11.01 14.68
N LEU A 138 7.33 9.85 14.88
CA LEU A 138 7.12 9.28 16.20
C LEU A 138 8.43 8.82 16.87
N SER A 139 9.43 8.40 16.08
CA SER A 139 10.76 8.05 16.61
C SER A 139 11.52 9.29 17.09
N VAL A 140 11.39 10.42 16.38
CA VAL A 140 11.93 11.70 16.85
C VAL A 140 11.24 12.12 18.14
N GLU A 141 9.91 12.10 18.19
CA GLU A 141 9.15 12.48 19.39
C GLU A 141 9.46 11.59 20.59
N ALA A 142 9.60 10.28 20.39
CA ALA A 142 9.93 9.33 21.46
C ALA A 142 11.28 9.63 22.14
N ASN A 143 12.16 10.39 21.47
CA ASN A 143 13.48 10.78 21.98
C ASN A 143 13.59 12.30 22.24
N ALA A 144 12.49 13.05 22.08
CA ALA A 144 12.49 14.51 22.21
C ALA A 144 12.46 14.97 23.67
N VAL A 145 13.01 16.16 23.92
CA VAL A 145 12.77 16.92 25.15
C VAL A 145 11.54 17.80 24.90
N SER A 146 10.39 17.34 25.38
CA SER A 146 9.07 17.94 25.13
C SER A 146 8.45 18.65 26.34
N ASP A 147 9.16 18.73 27.46
CA ASP A 147 8.74 19.55 28.61
C ASP A 147 9.12 21.02 28.42
N ASN A 148 8.71 21.85 29.39
CA ASN A 148 8.99 23.28 29.39
C ASN A 148 8.96 23.85 30.83
N PRO A 149 9.86 24.79 31.19
CA PRO A 149 10.93 25.39 30.38
C PRO A 149 12.15 24.49 30.18
N LEU A 150 12.94 24.77 29.15
CA LEU A 150 14.20 24.08 28.89
C LEU A 150 15.34 24.70 29.70
N VAL A 151 16.18 23.87 30.31
CA VAL A 151 17.35 24.28 31.09
C VAL A 151 18.63 23.95 30.33
N PHE A 152 19.35 24.98 29.89
CA PHE A 152 20.61 24.89 29.16
C PHE A 152 21.77 25.13 30.13
N ALA A 153 22.14 24.08 30.86
CA ALA A 153 23.07 24.18 31.99
C ALA A 153 24.49 24.61 31.61
N ALA A 154 24.93 24.34 30.37
CA ALA A 154 26.27 24.74 29.91
C ALA A 154 26.38 26.26 29.72
N GLU A 155 25.29 26.88 29.28
CA GLU A 155 25.14 28.32 29.08
C GLU A 155 24.65 29.03 30.36
N GLY A 156 24.05 28.28 31.30
CA GLY A 156 23.42 28.83 32.49
C GLY A 156 22.03 29.43 32.22
N ASP A 157 21.41 29.06 31.10
CA ASP A 157 20.17 29.65 30.60
C ASP A 157 18.94 28.79 30.93
N VAL A 158 17.80 29.47 31.07
CA VAL A 158 16.47 28.85 31.12
C VAL A 158 15.59 29.51 30.07
N ILE A 159 15.12 28.73 29.10
CA ILE A 159 14.38 29.23 27.94
C ILE A 159 12.98 28.62 27.95
N SER A 160 11.96 29.48 27.91
CA SER A 160 10.58 29.05 27.68
C SER A 160 10.30 28.95 26.19
N GLY A 161 9.88 27.78 25.74
CA GLY A 161 9.48 27.46 24.37
C GLY A 161 8.11 26.78 24.32
N GLY A 162 7.89 25.93 23.31
CA GLY A 162 6.61 25.28 23.04
C GLY A 162 6.72 23.81 22.63
N ASN A 163 7.81 23.12 23.01
CA ASN A 163 8.05 21.73 22.59
C ASN A 163 6.99 20.74 23.10
N PHE A 164 6.17 21.12 24.08
CA PHE A 164 5.02 20.33 24.53
C PHE A 164 3.88 20.26 23.51
N HIS A 165 3.91 21.10 22.46
CA HIS A 165 2.85 21.13 21.45
C HIS A 165 3.00 19.96 20.48
N ALA A 166 2.21 18.90 20.69
CA ALA A 166 2.29 17.63 19.97
C ALA A 166 1.66 17.66 18.55
N GLU A 167 1.81 18.75 17.80
CA GLU A 167 1.30 18.85 16.42
C GLU A 167 1.88 17.78 15.49
N PRO A 168 3.21 17.48 15.53
CA PRO A 168 3.78 16.44 14.69
C PRO A 168 3.16 15.06 14.95
N VAL A 169 2.87 14.75 16.22
CA VAL A 169 2.23 13.49 16.62
C VAL A 169 0.79 13.41 16.12
N ALA A 170 0.04 14.51 16.20
CA ALA A 170 -1.35 14.55 15.72
C ALA A 170 -1.43 14.27 14.21
N MET A 171 -0.58 14.94 13.42
CA MET A 171 -0.51 14.73 11.97
C MET A 171 -0.01 13.32 11.61
N ALA A 172 0.99 12.80 12.32
CA ALA A 172 1.48 11.44 12.10
C ALA A 172 0.38 10.38 12.40
N ALA A 173 -0.39 10.57 13.47
CA ALA A 173 -1.52 9.70 13.78
C ALA A 173 -2.63 9.81 12.72
N ASP A 174 -2.94 11.03 12.25
CA ASP A 174 -3.91 11.22 11.18
C ASP A 174 -3.47 10.58 9.85
N ASN A 175 -2.17 10.60 9.53
CA ASN A 175 -1.60 9.90 8.38
C ASN A 175 -1.73 8.38 8.49
N LEU A 176 -1.52 7.81 9.69
CA LEU A 176 -1.69 6.36 9.93
C LEU A 176 -3.13 5.93 9.73
N ALA A 177 -4.11 6.78 10.05
CA ALA A 177 -5.51 6.45 9.82
C ALA A 177 -5.84 6.19 8.36
N LEU A 178 -5.25 6.95 7.44
CA LEU A 178 -5.41 6.74 6.00
C LEU A 178 -4.90 5.35 5.60
N ALA A 179 -3.69 5.00 6.07
CA ALA A 179 -3.09 3.70 5.79
C ALA A 179 -3.96 2.55 6.34
N ILE A 180 -4.39 2.62 7.60
CA ILE A 180 -5.24 1.59 8.21
C ILE A 180 -6.56 1.45 7.45
N ALA A 181 -7.23 2.55 7.12
CA ALA A 181 -8.49 2.52 6.39
C ALA A 181 -8.34 1.88 5.00
N GLU A 182 -7.30 2.21 4.25
CA GLU A 182 -7.09 1.67 2.89
C GLU A 182 -6.65 0.20 2.89
N ILE A 183 -5.87 -0.25 3.89
CA ILE A 183 -5.56 -1.67 4.09
C ILE A 183 -6.86 -2.47 4.26
N GLY A 184 -7.76 -1.99 5.15
CA GLY A 184 -9.07 -2.61 5.37
C GLY A 184 -9.96 -2.59 4.13
N SER A 185 -10.02 -1.45 3.43
CA SER A 185 -10.78 -1.27 2.19
C SER A 185 -10.36 -2.27 1.11
N LEU A 186 -9.05 -2.42 0.88
CA LEU A 186 -8.51 -3.32 -0.15
C LEU A 186 -8.76 -4.79 0.21
N SER A 187 -8.57 -5.16 1.49
CA SER A 187 -8.86 -6.51 2.01
C SER A 187 -10.35 -6.86 1.86
N GLU A 188 -11.25 -5.95 2.21
CA GLU A 188 -12.69 -6.15 2.08
C GLU A 188 -13.11 -6.35 0.61
N ARG A 189 -12.50 -5.62 -0.34
CA ARG A 189 -12.73 -5.84 -1.77
C ARG A 189 -12.24 -7.21 -2.25
N ARG A 190 -11.17 -7.77 -1.67
CA ARG A 190 -10.71 -9.14 -1.96
C ARG A 190 -11.65 -10.19 -1.35
N ILE A 191 -12.23 -9.95 -0.17
CA ILE A 191 -13.32 -10.79 0.37
C ILE A 191 -14.50 -10.79 -0.60
N SER A 192 -14.98 -9.62 -1.02
CA SER A 192 -16.09 -9.50 -1.96
C SER A 192 -15.82 -10.22 -3.28
N LEU A 193 -14.59 -10.16 -3.77
CA LEU A 193 -14.17 -10.89 -4.97
C LEU A 193 -14.33 -12.41 -4.81
N MET A 194 -13.93 -12.96 -3.66
CA MET A 194 -14.03 -14.40 -3.38
C MET A 194 -15.47 -14.88 -3.23
N MET A 195 -16.39 -14.03 -2.78
CA MET A 195 -17.81 -14.38 -2.64
C MET A 195 -18.55 -14.46 -3.98
N ASP A 196 -18.11 -13.69 -4.97
CA ASP A 196 -18.74 -13.62 -6.28
C ASP A 196 -18.27 -14.77 -7.19
N LYS A 197 -19.16 -15.70 -7.51
CA LYS A 197 -18.88 -16.83 -8.42
C LYS A 197 -18.43 -16.41 -9.82
N HIS A 198 -18.88 -15.24 -10.30
CA HIS A 198 -18.54 -14.73 -11.63
C HIS A 198 -17.10 -14.24 -11.70
N MET A 199 -16.53 -13.91 -10.54
CA MET A 199 -15.17 -13.38 -10.43
C MET A 199 -14.19 -14.39 -9.85
N SER A 200 -14.59 -15.19 -8.86
CA SER A 200 -13.70 -16.07 -8.09
C SER A 200 -13.37 -17.41 -8.78
N GLN A 201 -14.23 -17.90 -9.68
CA GLN A 201 -14.21 -19.30 -10.15
C GLN A 201 -14.29 -20.31 -8.98
N LEU A 202 -15.00 -19.93 -7.92
CA LEU A 202 -15.29 -20.73 -6.72
C LEU A 202 -16.82 -20.85 -6.54
N PRO A 203 -17.30 -21.78 -5.70
CA PRO A 203 -18.71 -21.81 -5.31
C PRO A 203 -19.13 -20.45 -4.71
N PRO A 204 -20.34 -19.95 -5.01
CA PRO A 204 -20.82 -18.69 -4.44
C PRO A 204 -20.79 -18.75 -2.91
N PHE A 205 -20.30 -17.70 -2.27
CA PHE A 205 -20.14 -17.60 -0.81
C PHE A 205 -19.31 -18.73 -0.17
N LEU A 206 -18.45 -19.38 -0.95
CA LEU A 206 -17.46 -20.38 -0.50
C LEU A 206 -18.04 -21.57 0.28
N VAL A 207 -19.22 -22.05 -0.12
CA VAL A 207 -19.86 -23.22 0.48
C VAL A 207 -20.44 -24.16 -0.58
N ALA A 208 -20.42 -25.46 -0.28
CA ALA A 208 -21.13 -26.44 -1.09
C ALA A 208 -22.65 -26.37 -0.85
N ASN A 209 -23.45 -26.84 -1.81
CA ASN A 209 -24.91 -26.85 -1.71
C ASN A 209 -25.52 -25.47 -1.40
N GLY A 210 -25.09 -24.45 -2.14
CA GLY A 210 -25.64 -23.10 -2.05
C GLY A 210 -27.16 -23.07 -2.25
N GLY A 211 -27.85 -22.23 -1.48
CA GLY A 211 -29.31 -22.14 -1.44
C GLY A 211 -29.95 -22.83 -0.23
N VAL A 212 -29.24 -23.79 0.38
CA VAL A 212 -29.53 -24.29 1.73
C VAL A 212 -28.51 -23.74 2.72
N ASN A 213 -27.23 -23.71 2.32
CA ASN A 213 -26.17 -23.05 3.07
C ASN A 213 -25.92 -21.63 2.53
N SER A 214 -25.66 -20.70 3.45
CA SER A 214 -25.29 -19.31 3.18
C SER A 214 -23.78 -19.09 3.18
N GLY A 215 -23.01 -19.99 3.80
CA GLY A 215 -21.55 -19.91 3.79
C GLY A 215 -21.03 -18.60 4.40
N PHE A 216 -20.15 -17.94 3.65
CA PHE A 216 -19.47 -16.72 4.07
C PHE A 216 -20.28 -15.43 3.84
N MET A 217 -21.56 -15.54 3.43
CA MET A 217 -22.39 -14.39 3.09
C MET A 217 -22.45 -13.32 4.19
N ILE A 218 -22.68 -13.72 5.46
CA ILE A 218 -22.78 -12.75 6.56
C ILE A 218 -21.39 -12.35 7.08
N ALA A 219 -20.38 -13.22 6.97
CA ALA A 219 -19.00 -12.84 7.25
C ALA A 219 -18.54 -11.69 6.33
N GLN A 220 -18.92 -11.73 5.04
CA GLN A 220 -18.69 -10.61 4.12
C GLN A 220 -19.36 -9.32 4.61
N VAL A 221 -20.60 -9.38 5.10
CA VAL A 221 -21.31 -8.20 5.63
C VAL A 221 -20.61 -7.63 6.85
N THR A 222 -20.09 -8.48 7.75
CA THR A 222 -19.26 -8.04 8.88
C THR A 222 -18.03 -7.28 8.40
N ALA A 223 -17.27 -7.82 7.44
CA ALA A 223 -16.10 -7.13 6.88
C ALA A 223 -16.48 -5.77 6.25
N ALA A 224 -17.59 -5.71 5.52
CA ALA A 224 -18.08 -4.47 4.92
C ALA A 224 -18.46 -3.41 5.97
N ALA A 225 -19.07 -3.81 7.09
CA ALA A 225 -19.41 -2.91 8.19
C ALA A 225 -18.15 -2.32 8.84
N LEU A 226 -17.16 -3.15 9.18
CA LEU A 226 -15.89 -2.73 9.78
C LEU A 226 -15.12 -1.77 8.84
N ALA A 227 -15.07 -2.09 7.54
CA ALA A 227 -14.42 -1.24 6.54
C ALA A 227 -15.14 0.11 6.40
N SER A 228 -16.47 0.13 6.50
CA SER A 228 -17.26 1.35 6.43
C SER A 228 -17.05 2.26 7.63
N GLU A 229 -16.95 1.69 8.84
CA GLU A 229 -16.73 2.45 10.06
C GLU A 229 -15.40 3.22 10.03
N ASN A 230 -14.34 2.58 9.51
CA ASN A 230 -13.03 3.21 9.36
C ASN A 230 -13.04 4.46 8.47
N LYS A 231 -14.01 4.62 7.56
CA LYS A 231 -14.15 5.85 6.75
C LYS A 231 -14.50 7.06 7.60
N ALA A 232 -15.41 6.89 8.57
CA ALA A 232 -15.79 7.95 9.49
C ALA A 232 -14.67 8.20 10.52
N LEU A 233 -14.08 7.13 11.04
CA LEU A 233 -12.97 7.23 12.00
C LEU A 233 -11.72 7.89 11.39
N ALA A 234 -11.53 7.85 10.07
CA ALA A 234 -10.42 8.50 9.38
C ALA A 234 -10.51 10.04 9.34
N HIS A 235 -11.59 10.66 9.85
CA HIS A 235 -11.66 12.12 9.95
C HIS A 235 -10.48 12.66 10.80
N PRO A 236 -9.72 13.66 10.30
CA PRO A 236 -8.54 14.14 11.00
C PRO A 236 -8.91 14.90 12.27
N HIS A 237 -8.16 14.63 13.35
CA HIS A 237 -8.29 15.38 14.60
C HIS A 237 -7.32 16.56 14.68
N SER A 238 -6.19 16.48 13.98
CA SER A 238 -5.13 17.51 13.96
C SER A 238 -5.59 18.87 13.41
N VAL A 239 -6.72 18.91 12.70
CA VAL A 239 -7.29 20.15 12.15
C VAL A 239 -8.28 20.84 13.08
N ASP A 240 -8.57 20.24 14.24
CA ASP A 240 -9.42 20.83 15.28
C ASP A 240 -8.57 21.45 16.40
N SER A 241 -9.06 22.55 16.94
CA SER A 241 -8.41 23.31 18.01
C SER A 241 -9.43 24.19 18.72
N LEU A 242 -9.43 24.18 20.05
CA LEU A 242 -10.31 25.00 20.87
C LEU A 242 -9.49 25.71 21.95
N PRO A 243 -9.61 27.05 22.09
CA PRO A 243 -8.79 27.79 23.02
C PRO A 243 -9.16 27.49 24.47
N THR A 244 -8.15 27.29 25.30
CA THR A 244 -8.27 27.02 26.75
C THR A 244 -7.52 28.09 27.56
N SER A 245 -7.65 28.02 28.89
CA SER A 245 -6.88 28.87 29.81
C SER A 245 -6.98 30.38 29.51
N ALA A 246 -8.19 30.89 29.26
CA ALA A 246 -8.46 32.29 28.90
C ALA A 246 -7.70 32.79 27.65
N ASN A 247 -7.61 31.93 26.62
CA ASN A 247 -6.84 32.13 25.38
C ASN A 247 -5.31 32.15 25.56
N GLN A 248 -4.80 31.69 26.70
CA GLN A 248 -3.36 31.47 26.84
C GLN A 248 -2.89 30.26 26.04
N GLU A 249 -3.75 29.24 25.93
CA GLU A 249 -3.61 28.08 25.05
C GLU A 249 -4.59 28.29 23.90
N ASP A 250 -4.27 29.17 22.95
CA ASP A 250 -5.14 29.54 21.84
C ASP A 250 -5.07 28.58 20.64
N HIS A 251 -4.09 27.66 20.65
CA HIS A 251 -3.94 26.58 19.68
C HIS A 251 -3.45 25.28 20.36
N VAL A 252 -4.06 24.14 20.02
CA VAL A 252 -3.71 22.81 20.52
C VAL A 252 -3.81 21.77 19.41
N SER A 253 -3.16 20.60 19.57
CA SER A 253 -3.01 19.62 18.48
C SER A 253 -4.03 18.48 18.42
N MET A 254 -4.78 18.25 19.51
CA MET A 254 -5.67 17.09 19.65
C MET A 254 -4.98 15.70 19.47
N ALA A 255 -3.65 15.63 19.58
CA ALA A 255 -2.87 14.40 19.36
C ALA A 255 -3.38 13.15 20.12
N PRO A 256 -3.83 13.23 21.39
CA PRO A 256 -4.35 12.06 22.09
C PRO A 256 -5.60 11.45 21.40
N ALA A 257 -6.48 12.28 20.84
CA ALA A 257 -7.66 11.81 20.12
C ALA A 257 -7.27 11.20 18.77
N ALA A 258 -6.34 11.85 18.06
CA ALA A 258 -5.77 11.34 16.81
C ALA A 258 -5.12 9.95 16.99
N GLY A 259 -4.36 9.74 18.07
CA GLY A 259 -3.72 8.46 18.37
C GLY A 259 -4.71 7.38 18.86
N LYS A 260 -5.61 7.74 19.79
CA LYS A 260 -6.56 6.79 20.41
C LYS A 260 -7.42 6.07 19.37
N ARG A 261 -7.96 6.79 18.38
CA ARG A 261 -8.88 6.21 17.38
C ARG A 261 -8.22 5.14 16.51
N LEU A 262 -6.88 5.16 16.37
CA LEU A 262 -6.15 4.17 15.57
C LEU A 262 -6.28 2.75 16.15
N TRP A 263 -6.48 2.61 17.46
CA TRP A 263 -6.68 1.30 18.09
C TRP A 263 -7.96 0.64 17.59
N GLU A 264 -9.09 1.37 17.61
CA GLU A 264 -10.37 0.89 17.06
C GLU A 264 -10.25 0.58 15.57
N MET A 265 -9.61 1.47 14.80
CA MET A 265 -9.43 1.25 13.37
C MET A 265 -8.59 -0.01 13.07
N ALA A 266 -7.56 -0.27 13.87
CA ALA A 266 -6.72 -1.45 13.75
C ALA A 266 -7.47 -2.73 14.16
N ASP A 267 -8.34 -2.67 15.17
CA ASP A 267 -9.22 -3.78 15.56
C ASP A 267 -10.21 -4.11 14.43
N ASN A 268 -10.79 -3.08 13.81
CA ASN A 268 -11.65 -3.22 12.63
C ASN A 268 -10.91 -3.90 11.47
N VAL A 269 -9.71 -3.45 11.13
CA VAL A 269 -8.89 -4.06 10.06
C VAL A 269 -8.51 -5.49 10.39
N ARG A 270 -8.19 -5.80 11.65
CA ARG A 270 -7.89 -7.17 12.09
C ARG A 270 -9.08 -8.10 11.84
N GLY A 271 -10.30 -7.64 12.15
CA GLY A 271 -11.52 -8.39 11.86
C GLY A 271 -11.72 -8.64 10.36
N ILE A 272 -11.46 -7.64 9.52
CA ILE A 272 -11.52 -7.78 8.05
C ILE A 272 -10.49 -8.81 7.57
N ILE A 273 -9.22 -8.69 7.98
CA ILE A 273 -8.15 -9.61 7.57
C ILE A 273 -8.42 -11.03 8.07
N ALA A 274 -8.99 -11.20 9.27
CA ALA A 274 -9.40 -12.51 9.79
C ALA A 274 -10.41 -13.20 8.86
N ILE A 275 -11.43 -12.46 8.42
CA ILE A 275 -12.45 -12.95 7.47
C ILE A 275 -11.81 -13.25 6.11
N GLU A 276 -10.91 -12.39 5.63
CA GLU A 276 -10.16 -12.63 4.40
C GLU A 276 -9.33 -13.93 4.48
N TRP A 277 -8.63 -14.15 5.58
CA TRP A 277 -7.79 -15.32 5.78
C TRP A 277 -8.62 -16.62 5.82
N LEU A 278 -9.76 -16.59 6.52
CA LEU A 278 -10.75 -17.68 6.51
C LEU A 278 -11.25 -17.97 5.09
N ALA A 279 -11.62 -16.92 4.35
CA ALA A 279 -12.15 -17.04 2.99
C ALA A 279 -11.09 -17.56 2.00
N ALA A 280 -9.86 -17.06 2.08
CA ALA A 280 -8.76 -17.49 1.23
C ALA A 280 -8.41 -18.98 1.47
N CYS A 281 -8.31 -19.41 2.73
CA CYS A 281 -8.06 -20.81 3.05
C CYS A 281 -9.22 -21.71 2.61
N GLN A 282 -10.48 -21.28 2.79
CA GLN A 282 -11.65 -22.01 2.31
C GLN A 282 -11.65 -22.12 0.78
N GLY A 283 -11.32 -21.03 0.08
CA GLY A 283 -11.20 -21.01 -1.38
C GLY A 283 -10.12 -21.96 -1.89
N LEU A 284 -8.99 -22.05 -1.20
CA LEU A 284 -7.93 -23.02 -1.51
C LEU A 284 -8.36 -24.47 -1.26
N ASP A 285 -9.16 -24.74 -0.22
CA ASP A 285 -9.68 -26.08 0.03
C ASP A 285 -10.56 -26.61 -1.13
N PHE A 286 -11.24 -25.73 -1.87
CA PHE A 286 -11.99 -26.10 -3.07
C PHE A 286 -11.12 -26.42 -4.30
N ARG A 287 -9.80 -26.28 -4.23
CA ARG A 287 -8.88 -26.51 -5.35
C ARG A 287 -8.32 -27.94 -5.38
N GLU A 288 -9.03 -28.90 -4.79
CA GLU A 288 -8.77 -30.35 -4.88
C GLU A 288 -7.37 -30.79 -4.40
N GLY A 289 -6.90 -30.20 -3.29
CA GLY A 289 -5.62 -30.58 -2.68
C GLY A 289 -4.37 -29.98 -3.34
N ARG A 290 -4.52 -29.12 -4.36
CA ARG A 290 -3.42 -28.31 -4.91
C ARG A 290 -2.86 -27.38 -3.85
N LYS A 291 -1.54 -27.20 -3.85
CA LYS A 291 -0.82 -26.35 -2.89
C LYS A 291 -0.45 -24.98 -3.45
N THR A 292 -0.50 -23.97 -2.58
CA THR A 292 0.11 -22.67 -2.81
C THR A 292 1.60 -22.69 -2.46
N SER A 293 2.24 -21.52 -2.39
CA SER A 293 3.66 -21.40 -2.04
C SER A 293 3.97 -21.86 -0.60
N PRO A 294 5.22 -22.20 -0.28
CA PRO A 294 5.58 -22.74 1.04
C PRO A 294 5.19 -21.84 2.22
N LYS A 295 5.41 -20.51 2.13
CA LYS A 295 5.03 -19.56 3.19
C LYS A 295 3.52 -19.42 3.35
N LEU A 296 2.77 -19.44 2.24
CA LEU A 296 1.32 -19.34 2.29
C LEU A 296 0.65 -20.66 2.75
N GLU A 297 1.29 -21.81 2.53
CA GLU A 297 0.86 -23.07 3.16
C GLU A 297 1.09 -23.06 4.68
N GLN A 298 2.14 -22.40 5.19
CA GLN A 298 2.30 -22.19 6.64
C GLN A 298 1.16 -21.33 7.21
N ALA A 299 0.79 -20.24 6.52
CA ALA A 299 -0.37 -19.43 6.90
C ALA A 299 -1.66 -20.26 6.89
N ARG A 300 -1.89 -21.09 5.86
CA ARG A 300 -3.06 -21.97 5.80
C ARG A 300 -3.07 -23.00 6.93
N GLN A 301 -1.91 -23.59 7.23
CA GLN A 301 -1.78 -24.57 8.30
C GLN A 301 -2.08 -23.95 9.66
N ALA A 302 -1.47 -22.79 9.97
CA ALA A 302 -1.70 -22.09 11.24
C ALA A 302 -3.18 -21.80 11.49
N LEU A 303 -3.93 -21.41 10.44
CA LEU A 303 -5.37 -21.24 10.56
C LEU A 303 -6.11 -22.56 10.76
N ARG A 304 -5.78 -23.60 9.98
CA ARG A 304 -6.47 -24.90 10.00
C ARG A 304 -6.24 -25.69 11.28
N GLU A 305 -5.18 -25.37 12.04
CA GLU A 305 -4.97 -25.88 13.40
C GLU A 305 -6.01 -25.35 14.41
N GLN A 306 -6.63 -24.20 14.14
CA GLN A 306 -7.65 -23.60 15.01
C GLN A 306 -9.06 -23.66 14.42
N VAL A 307 -9.19 -23.53 13.10
CA VAL A 307 -10.45 -23.41 12.39
C VAL A 307 -10.57 -24.43 11.27
N SER A 308 -11.51 -25.36 11.43
CA SER A 308 -11.79 -26.42 10.46
C SER A 308 -12.40 -25.89 9.15
N HIS A 309 -12.31 -26.68 8.09
CA HIS A 309 -12.97 -26.43 6.81
C HIS A 309 -14.48 -26.16 7.00
N TYR A 310 -15.03 -25.19 6.26
CA TYR A 310 -16.45 -24.81 6.36
C TYR A 310 -17.30 -25.66 5.41
N GLN A 311 -17.69 -26.85 5.87
CA GLN A 311 -18.40 -27.83 5.04
C GLN A 311 -19.88 -27.49 4.83
N GLN A 312 -20.55 -27.00 5.88
CA GLN A 312 -21.95 -26.63 5.92
C GLN A 312 -22.13 -25.51 6.95
N ASP A 313 -23.29 -24.85 6.97
CA ASP A 313 -23.52 -23.73 7.87
C ASP A 313 -23.35 -24.14 9.34
N ARG A 314 -22.59 -23.31 10.07
CA ARG A 314 -22.39 -23.40 11.51
C ARG A 314 -22.34 -21.99 12.11
N PHE A 315 -22.33 -21.90 13.43
CA PHE A 315 -22.11 -20.62 14.08
C PHE A 315 -20.73 -20.08 13.72
N PHE A 316 -20.69 -18.97 12.97
CA PHE A 316 -19.46 -18.47 12.34
C PHE A 316 -18.61 -17.60 13.28
N ALA A 317 -19.22 -16.86 14.22
CA ALA A 317 -18.47 -15.91 15.04
C ALA A 317 -17.23 -16.51 15.75
N PRO A 318 -17.28 -17.74 16.32
CA PRO A 318 -16.10 -18.35 16.93
C PRO A 318 -14.93 -18.56 15.96
N ASP A 319 -15.20 -18.85 14.68
CA ASP A 319 -14.15 -19.01 13.67
C ASP A 319 -13.47 -17.67 13.36
N ILE A 320 -14.26 -16.58 13.28
CA ILE A 320 -13.75 -15.22 13.07
C ILE A 320 -12.93 -14.77 14.27
N GLU A 321 -13.41 -15.01 15.49
CA GLU A 321 -12.70 -14.70 16.74
C GLU A 321 -11.38 -15.46 16.83
N ALA A 322 -11.37 -16.76 16.52
CA ALA A 322 -10.15 -17.56 16.52
C ALA A 322 -9.11 -17.05 15.50
N ALA A 323 -9.53 -16.74 14.28
CA ALA A 323 -8.66 -16.15 13.27
C ALA A 323 -8.14 -14.76 13.68
N SER A 324 -9.00 -13.91 14.26
CA SER A 324 -8.63 -12.60 14.77
C SER A 324 -7.62 -12.68 15.92
N GLN A 325 -7.77 -13.65 16.82
CA GLN A 325 -6.86 -13.89 17.93
C GLN A 325 -5.46 -14.29 17.43
N LEU A 326 -5.38 -15.19 16.44
CA LEU A 326 -4.10 -15.54 15.81
C LEU A 326 -3.40 -14.32 15.19
N LEU A 327 -4.15 -13.39 14.60
CA LEU A 327 -3.59 -12.14 14.06
C LEU A 327 -3.14 -11.19 15.18
N ALA A 328 -3.88 -11.11 16.28
CA ALA A 328 -3.49 -10.32 17.46
C ALA A 328 -2.18 -10.84 18.08
N GLU A 329 -1.97 -12.16 18.04
CA GLU A 329 -0.73 -12.85 18.45
C GLU A 329 0.40 -12.73 17.43
N ARG A 330 0.20 -12.01 16.31
CA ARG A 330 1.19 -11.74 15.27
C ARG A 330 1.71 -13.00 14.57
N SER A 331 0.89 -14.06 14.53
CA SER A 331 1.24 -15.37 13.96
C SER A 331 1.72 -15.33 12.51
N LEU A 332 1.32 -14.31 11.72
CA LEU A 332 1.73 -14.18 10.32
C LEU A 332 2.96 -13.29 10.10
N ASN A 333 3.42 -12.55 11.12
CA ASN A 333 4.54 -11.61 10.97
C ASN A 333 5.84 -12.32 10.57
N LEU A 334 6.04 -13.56 11.03
CA LEU A 334 7.22 -14.36 10.70
C LEU A 334 7.33 -14.73 9.21
N LEU A 335 6.27 -14.52 8.43
CA LEU A 335 6.26 -14.81 6.99
C LEU A 335 6.79 -13.62 6.17
N LEU A 336 6.76 -12.41 6.72
CA LEU A 336 7.29 -11.21 6.05
C LEU A 336 8.82 -11.25 5.96
N PRO A 337 9.42 -10.70 4.89
CA PRO A 337 10.85 -10.42 4.86
C PRO A 337 11.27 -9.47 5.99
N GLU A 338 12.51 -9.59 6.46
CA GLU A 338 13.08 -8.69 7.47
C GLU A 338 13.15 -7.24 6.93
N LYS A 339 12.99 -6.25 7.83
CA LYS A 339 13.22 -4.81 7.57
C LYS A 339 12.26 -4.14 6.58
N VAL A 340 11.13 -4.78 6.25
CA VAL A 340 10.09 -4.10 5.46
C VAL A 340 9.38 -3.05 6.30
N LEU A 341 8.95 -3.41 7.52
CA LEU A 341 8.25 -2.51 8.43
C LEU A 341 9.24 -1.78 9.37
N PRO A 342 8.97 -0.54 9.79
CA PRO A 342 9.92 0.27 10.56
C PRO A 342 10.39 -0.34 11.88
N SER A 343 9.58 -1.24 12.47
CA SER A 343 9.80 -1.81 13.81
C SER A 343 9.86 -3.33 13.83
N LEU A 344 10.04 -4.00 12.68
CA LEU A 344 10.14 -5.46 12.55
C LEU A 344 11.38 -5.93 11.80
#